data_AF-A0A7C6J9V9-F1
#
_entry.id   AF-A0A7C6J9V9-F1
#
_cell.length_a   1.000
_cell.length_b   1.000
_cell.length_c   1.000
_cell.angle_alpha   90.00
_cell.angle_beta   90.00
_cell.angle_gamma   90.00
#
_symmetry.space_group_name_H-M   'P 1'
#
loop_
_entity.id
_entity.type
_entity.pdbx_description
1 polymer ?
#
loop_
_entity_poly.entity_id
_entity_poly.type
_entity_poly.pdbx_seq_one_letter_code
_entity_poly.pdbx_strand_id
1 'polypeptide(L)'
;MNRPDFEWYRSLFLKCMSKFKEWDIPDCCGEKWLELNDEDSRRELLEAVSAELKKSCGSAFEVNRRLLSVDGPVESVIIQTFHEFNTIYLVNRINEKIMAARLGQDHDLEKIKN
;
A
#
# COMPACT_ATOMS: atom_id res chain seq x y z
N MET A 1 -12.01 9.46 4.77
CA MET A 1 -11.60 8.06 4.99
C MET A 1 -10.69 8.01 6.20
N ASN A 2 -10.90 7.05 7.11
CA ASN A 2 -9.96 6.82 8.22
C ASN A 2 -8.65 6.26 7.66
N ARG A 3 -7.54 6.45 8.41
CA ARG A 3 -6.24 5.87 8.06
C ARG A 3 -6.41 4.34 7.93
N PRO A 4 -5.91 3.72 6.85
CA PRO A 4 -5.86 2.27 6.75
C PRO A 4 -5.12 1.66 7.94
N ASP A 5 -5.77 0.75 8.66
CA ASP A 5 -5.12 -0.08 9.66
C ASP A 5 -4.55 -1.36 9.02
N PHE A 6 -3.80 -2.12 9.82
CA PHE A 6 -3.13 -3.32 9.34
C PHE A 6 -4.13 -4.42 8.93
N GLU A 7 -5.22 -4.61 9.69
CA GLU A 7 -6.21 -5.65 9.40
C GLU A 7 -6.93 -5.42 8.07
N TRP A 8 -7.30 -4.17 7.79
CA TRP A 8 -7.84 -3.79 6.50
C TRP A 8 -6.83 -4.03 5.37
N TYR A 9 -5.57 -3.62 5.58
CA TYR A 9 -4.51 -3.80 4.58
C TYR A 9 -4.26 -5.28 4.29
N ARG A 10 -4.12 -6.09 5.34
CA ARG A 10 -3.94 -7.54 5.26
C ARG A 10 -5.09 -8.19 4.50
N SER A 11 -6.33 -7.82 4.81
CA SER A 11 -7.52 -8.29 4.09
C SER A 11 -7.50 -7.91 2.60
N LEU A 12 -7.06 -6.70 2.26
CA LEU A 12 -6.90 -6.26 0.87
C LEU A 12 -5.82 -7.07 0.16
N PHE A 13 -4.68 -7.32 0.82
CA PHE A 13 -3.59 -8.11 0.27
C PHE A 13 -4.04 -9.54 -0.05
N LEU A 14 -4.65 -10.21 0.92
CA LEU A 14 -5.16 -11.58 0.76
C LEU A 14 -6.27 -11.65 -0.31
N LYS A 15 -7.10 -10.62 -0.43
CA LYS A 15 -8.08 -10.50 -1.52
C LYS A 15 -7.42 -10.32 -2.90
N CYS A 16 -6.27 -9.68 -2.99
CA CYS A 16 -5.51 -9.61 -4.25
C CYS A 16 -4.89 -10.98 -4.55
N MET A 17 -4.31 -11.61 -3.53
CA MET A 17 -3.75 -12.95 -3.59
C MET A 17 -4.78 -13.98 -4.07
N SER A 18 -6.03 -13.89 -3.61
CA SER A 18 -7.13 -14.78 -4.01
C SER A 18 -7.46 -14.79 -5.50
N LYS A 19 -7.02 -13.77 -6.24
CA LYS A 19 -7.27 -13.68 -7.69
C LYS A 19 -6.32 -14.59 -8.47
N PHE A 20 -5.22 -15.03 -7.86
CA PHE A 20 -4.26 -15.96 -8.42
C PHE A 20 -4.71 -17.37 -8.05
N LYS A 21 -5.20 -18.13 -9.02
CA LYS A 21 -5.78 -19.48 -8.80
C LYS A 21 -4.79 -20.50 -8.23
N GLU A 22 -3.50 -20.18 -8.28
CA GLU A 22 -2.38 -21.04 -7.88
C GLU A 22 -2.05 -20.91 -6.39
N TRP A 23 -2.69 -19.99 -5.66
CA TRP A 23 -2.37 -19.68 -4.26
C TRP A 23 -3.54 -20.00 -3.32
N ASP A 24 -3.35 -21.02 -2.46
CA ASP A 24 -4.35 -21.42 -1.47
C ASP A 24 -4.20 -20.65 -0.15
N ILE A 25 -4.96 -19.57 -0.04
CA ILE A 25 -4.79 -18.47 0.93
C ILE A 25 -4.78 -18.88 2.41
N PRO A 26 -5.57 -19.86 2.90
CA PRO A 26 -5.53 -20.24 4.31
C PRO A 26 -4.14 -20.75 4.74
N ASP A 27 -3.40 -21.38 3.82
CA ASP A 27 -2.12 -22.03 4.10
C ASP A 27 -0.92 -21.16 3.72
N CYS A 28 -1.05 -20.26 2.74
CA CYS A 28 0.07 -19.48 2.21
C CYS A 28 0.68 -18.45 3.18
N CYS A 29 -0.05 -17.96 4.20
CA CYS A 29 0.51 -16.92 5.08
C CYS A 29 1.76 -17.37 5.84
N GLY A 30 1.87 -18.66 6.15
CA GLY A 30 3.04 -19.28 6.79
C GLY A 30 4.10 -19.78 5.80
N GLU A 31 3.75 -19.89 4.51
CA GLU A 31 4.68 -20.33 3.47
C GLU A 31 5.73 -19.27 3.19
N LYS A 32 6.92 -19.72 2.82
CA LYS A 32 8.01 -18.82 2.44
C LYS A 32 7.67 -18.10 1.15
N TRP A 33 7.79 -16.78 1.19
CA TRP A 33 7.57 -15.92 0.04
C TRP A 33 8.41 -16.29 -1.19
N LEU A 34 9.66 -16.72 -1.01
CA LEU A 34 10.51 -17.11 -2.13
C LEU A 34 10.15 -18.48 -2.73
N GLU A 35 9.39 -19.29 -2.00
CA GLU A 35 8.89 -20.59 -2.44
C GLU A 35 7.48 -20.45 -3.04
N LEU A 36 6.83 -19.30 -2.82
CA LEU A 36 5.52 -18.96 -3.36
C LEU A 36 5.62 -18.54 -4.84
N ASN A 37 5.62 -19.54 -5.72
CA ASN A 37 5.61 -19.35 -7.18
C ASN A 37 6.85 -18.56 -7.69
N ASP A 38 6.88 -18.21 -8.98
CA ASP A 38 7.99 -17.48 -9.58
C ASP A 38 8.04 -15.98 -9.20
N GLU A 39 9.14 -15.31 -9.53
CA GLU A 39 9.31 -13.88 -9.23
C GLU A 39 8.29 -13.00 -9.96
N ASP A 40 7.92 -13.39 -11.18
CA ASP A 40 6.98 -12.62 -12.01
C ASP A 40 5.57 -12.64 -11.40
N SER A 41 5.09 -13.80 -10.96
CA SER A 41 3.81 -13.95 -10.25
C SER A 41 3.78 -13.12 -8.97
N ARG A 42 4.89 -13.13 -8.21
CA ARG A 42 5.03 -12.33 -6.98
C ARG A 42 5.05 -10.83 -7.27
N ARG A 43 5.67 -10.41 -8.36
CA ARG A 43 5.63 -9.02 -8.84
C ARG A 43 4.22 -8.60 -9.22
N GLU A 44 3.52 -9.41 -10.02
CA GLU A 44 2.14 -9.15 -10.43
C GLU A 44 1.21 -8.98 -9.22
N LEU A 45 1.37 -9.79 -8.17
CA LEU A 45 0.63 -9.61 -6.93
C LEU A 45 0.92 -8.27 -6.27
N LEU A 46 2.18 -7.92 -6.08
CA LEU A 46 2.55 -6.67 -5.43
C LEU A 46 2.04 -5.45 -6.23
N GLU A 47 2.07 -5.54 -7.56
CA GLU A 47 1.51 -4.53 -8.45
C GLU A 47 -0.01 -4.44 -8.31
N ALA A 48 -0.72 -5.58 -8.26
CA ALA A 48 -2.16 -5.61 -8.03
C ALA A 48 -2.56 -5.00 -6.68
N VAL A 49 -1.82 -5.31 -5.61
CA VAL A 49 -2.01 -4.71 -4.28
C VAL A 49 -1.79 -3.20 -4.35
N SER A 50 -0.69 -2.76 -4.96
CA SER A 50 -0.37 -1.34 -5.10
C SER A 50 -1.45 -0.57 -5.90
N ALA A 51 -1.98 -1.16 -6.97
CA ALA A 51 -3.05 -0.60 -7.75
C ALA A 51 -4.36 -0.45 -6.95
N GLU A 52 -4.73 -1.47 -6.16
CA GLU A 52 -5.93 -1.41 -5.30
C GLU A 52 -5.77 -0.37 -4.17
N LEU A 53 -4.56 -0.19 -3.62
CA LEU A 53 -4.25 0.89 -2.68
C LEU A 53 -4.38 2.26 -3.34
N LYS A 54 -3.88 2.41 -4.57
CA LYS A 54 -4.01 3.68 -5.32
C LYS A 54 -5.47 4.05 -5.51
N LYS A 55 -6.29 3.07 -5.89
CA LYS A 55 -7.74 3.23 -6.08
C LYS A 55 -8.47 3.55 -4.78
N SER A 56 -8.13 2.85 -3.70
CA SER A 56 -8.86 2.94 -2.42
C SER A 56 -8.44 4.16 -1.59
N CYS A 57 -7.16 4.54 -1.65
CA CYS A 57 -6.55 5.50 -0.73
C CYS A 57 -5.83 6.66 -1.43
N GLY A 58 -5.77 6.68 -2.77
CA GLY A 58 -5.03 7.70 -3.53
C GLY A 58 -3.51 7.57 -3.47
N SER A 59 -2.98 6.61 -2.71
CA SER A 59 -1.55 6.37 -2.48
C SER A 59 -1.18 4.93 -2.82
N ALA A 60 0.05 4.71 -3.23
CA ALA A 60 0.59 3.42 -3.67
C ALA A 60 2.04 3.29 -3.21
N PHE A 61 2.56 2.06 -3.17
CA PHE A 61 3.98 1.78 -3.00
C PHE A 61 4.60 1.30 -4.31
N GLU A 62 5.92 1.37 -4.42
CA GLU A 62 6.65 0.89 -5.60
C GLU A 62 7.16 -0.53 -5.37
N VAL A 63 6.87 -1.43 -6.32
CA VAL A 63 7.40 -2.79 -6.29
C VAL A 63 8.90 -2.75 -6.55
N ASN A 64 9.67 -3.20 -5.59
CA ASN A 64 11.13 -3.10 -5.61
C ASN A 64 11.79 -4.44 -5.27
N ARG A 65 13.08 -4.56 -5.57
CA ARG A 65 13.85 -5.81 -5.38
C ARG A 65 13.78 -6.33 -3.94
N ARG A 66 13.77 -5.44 -2.94
CA ARG A 66 13.72 -5.82 -1.52
C ARG A 66 12.42 -6.54 -1.18
N LEU A 67 11.29 -6.09 -1.71
CA LEU A 67 9.98 -6.74 -1.51
C LEU A 67 9.90 -8.10 -2.20
N LEU A 68 10.51 -8.22 -3.38
CA LEU A 68 10.54 -9.48 -4.13
C LEU A 68 11.50 -10.52 -3.53
N SER A 69 12.53 -10.05 -2.83
CA SER A 69 13.58 -10.89 -2.24
C SER A 69 13.41 -11.08 -0.71
N VAL A 70 12.21 -10.90 -0.16
CA VAL A 70 11.97 -11.15 1.28
C VAL A 70 12.19 -12.62 1.57
N ASP A 71 13.22 -12.93 2.36
CA ASP A 71 13.48 -14.26 2.89
C ASP A 71 12.69 -14.46 4.19
N GLY A 72 11.45 -14.93 4.05
CA GLY A 72 10.52 -15.12 5.16
C GLY A 72 9.12 -15.51 4.70
N PRO A 73 8.18 -15.70 5.64
CA PRO A 73 6.81 -16.06 5.30
C PRO A 73 6.09 -14.92 4.54
N VAL A 74 5.02 -15.25 3.80
CA VAL A 74 4.18 -14.26 3.10
C VAL A 74 3.72 -13.15 4.05
N GLU A 75 3.38 -13.47 5.30
CA GLU A 75 3.01 -12.48 6.31
C GLU A 75 4.10 -11.40 6.52
N SER A 76 5.38 -11.75 6.39
CA SER A 76 6.48 -10.78 6.49
C SER A 76 6.48 -9.78 5.33
N VAL A 77 6.04 -10.21 4.14
CA VAL A 77 5.86 -9.31 2.99
C VAL A 77 4.71 -8.37 3.25
N ILE A 78 3.56 -8.89 3.71
CA ILE A 78 2.36 -8.09 4.06
C ILE A 78 2.73 -6.98 5.06
N ILE A 79 3.50 -7.33 6.11
CA ILE A 79 3.95 -6.37 7.12
C ILE A 79 4.87 -5.31 6.48
N GLN A 80 5.87 -5.73 5.69
CA GLN A 80 6.81 -4.79 5.07
C GLN A 80 6.14 -3.83 4.09
N THR A 81 5.25 -4.33 3.22
CA THR A 81 4.53 -3.51 2.26
C THR A 81 3.51 -2.59 2.95
N PHE A 82 2.91 -3.03 4.06
CA PHE A 82 2.10 -2.15 4.90
C PHE A 82 2.93 -0.99 5.46
N HIS A 83 4.12 -1.24 5.99
CA HIS A 83 4.98 -0.19 6.52
C HIS A 83 5.40 0.83 5.45
N GLU A 84 5.79 0.36 4.25
CA GLU A 84 6.11 1.23 3.12
C GLU A 84 4.90 2.11 2.74
N PHE A 85 3.75 1.47 2.48
CA PHE A 85 2.52 2.16 2.11
C PHE A 85 2.10 3.18 3.17
N ASN A 86 2.12 2.79 4.44
CA ASN A 86 1.66 3.63 5.54
C ASN A 86 2.54 4.87 5.72
N THR A 87 3.86 4.74 5.48
CA THR A 87 4.78 5.88 5.46
C THR A 87 4.44 6.84 4.31
N ILE A 88 4.26 6.31 3.10
CA ILE A 88 3.88 7.11 1.92
C ILE A 88 2.54 7.81 2.14
N TYR A 89 1.55 7.09 2.63
CA TYR A 89 0.21 7.61 2.92
C TYR A 89 0.27 8.77 3.92
N LEU A 90 1.02 8.62 5.02
CA LEU A 90 1.18 9.69 6.01
C LEU A 90 1.84 10.93 5.42
N VAL A 91 2.93 10.76 4.67
CA VAL A 91 3.63 11.88 4.02
C VAL A 91 2.68 12.62 3.07
N ASN A 92 1.92 11.90 2.25
CA ASN A 92 0.94 12.51 1.35
C ASN A 92 -0.13 13.30 2.10
N ARG A 93 -0.68 12.74 3.19
CA ARG A 93 -1.69 13.42 4.01
C ARG A 93 -1.13 14.66 4.73
N ILE A 94 0.13 14.65 5.13
CA ILE A 94 0.80 15.83 5.70
C ILE A 94 0.95 16.90 4.62
N ASN A 95 1.43 16.53 3.43
CA ASN A 95 1.58 17.45 2.30
C ASN A 95 0.25 18.07 1.88
N GLU A 96 -0.82 17.27 1.78
CA GLU A 96 -2.18 17.76 1.50
C GLU A 96 -2.64 18.80 2.53
N LYS A 97 -2.39 18.56 3.83
CA LYS A 97 -2.74 19.52 4.89
C LYS A 97 -1.94 20.81 4.78
N ILE A 98 -0.63 20.73 4.50
CA ILE A 98 0.23 21.91 4.33
C ILE A 98 -0.25 22.74 3.13
N MET A 99 -0.56 22.09 2.01
CA MET A 99 -1.05 22.78 0.81
C MET A 99 -2.44 23.40 1.02
N ALA A 100 -3.35 22.70 1.70
CA ALA A 100 -4.66 23.24 2.04
C ALA A 100 -4.56 24.47 2.97
N ALA A 101 -3.65 24.43 3.94
CA ALA A 101 -3.42 25.57 4.84
C ALA A 101 -2.88 26.80 4.07
N ARG A 102 -1.94 26.60 3.13
CA ARG A 102 -1.41 27.67 2.28
C ARG A 102 -2.48 28.29 1.38
N LEU A 103 -3.28 27.45 0.71
CA LEU A 103 -4.37 27.92 -0.15
C LEU A 103 -5.46 28.67 0.63
N GLY A 104 -5.74 28.24 1.87
CA GLY A 104 -6.66 28.95 2.76
C GLY A 104 -6.15 30.34 3.16
N GLN A 105 -4.85 30.46 3.45
CA GLN A 105 -4.21 31.73 3.78
C GLN A 105 -4.19 32.70 2.60
N ASP A 106 -3.91 32.23 1.39
CA ASP A 106 -3.92 33.07 0.18
C ASP A 106 -5.34 33.59 -0.14
N HIS A 107 -6.37 32.76 0.03
CA HIS A 107 -7.76 33.17 -0.17
C HIS A 107 -8.25 34.22 0.85
N ASP A 108 -7.77 34.15 2.09
CA ASP A 108 -8.10 35.15 3.11
C ASP A 108 -7.36 36.48 2.89
N LEU A 109 -6.14 36.44 2.32
CA LEU A 109 -5.40 37.65 1.94
C LEU A 109 -6.04 38.38 0.73
N GLU A 110 -6.65 37.66 -0.21
CA GLU A 110 -7.38 38.28 -1.32
C GLU A 110 -8.68 38.97 -0.88
N LYS A 111 -9.37 38.45 0.14
CA LYS A 111 -10.60 39.06 0.69
C LYS A 111 -10.33 40.38 1.43
N ILE A 112 -9.12 40.59 1.95
CA ILE A 112 -8.75 41.82 2.66
C ILE A 112 -8.43 42.97 1.69
N LYS A 113 -8.22 42.67 0.40
CA LYS A 113 -7.83 43.66 -0.63
C LYS A 113 -9.00 44.24 -1.43
N ASN A 114 -10.23 43.78 -1.21
CA ASN A 114 -11.47 44.31 -1.80
C ASN A 114 -12.36 44.93 -0.72
#